data_AF-A0AAU9HDS5-F1
#
_entry.id   AF-A0AAU9HDS5-F1
#
_cell.length_a   1.000
_cell.length_b   1.000
_cell.length_c   1.000
_cell.angle_alpha   90.00
_cell.angle_beta   90.00
_cell.angle_gamma   90.00
#
_symmetry.space_group_name_H-M   'P 1'
#
loop_
_entity.id
_entity.type
_entity.pdbx_description
1 polymer ?
#
loop_
_entity_poly.entity_id
_entity_poly.type
_entity_poly.pdbx_seq_one_letter_code
_entity_poly.pdbx_strand_id
1 'polypeptide(L)'
;MFNSVAITSWVFHQFKDKQLRFIALLCSVALMLCIVGDVINFNLSQHYHRYATLIKHDYLIDSILLFAPGYSLLFLACMLAYKRQQAISRLKSTCFIVAVLVVSATSLASMYLDGAGIPILAMTGFYSVVVTAVGLMGLVLVVTYGGFYAPKPIIWVSLGLLLAALADAIIGAFWIYGNQGQGFYPQVRYINWFIYISSQCLVIHLAKVVALAK
;
A
#
# COMPACT_ATOMS: atom_id res chain seq x y z
N MET A 1 5.65 10.33 10.85
CA MET A 1 4.56 10.30 11.85
C MET A 1 3.96 11.64 12.20
N PHE A 2 4.77 12.59 12.71
CA PHE A 2 4.29 13.88 13.19
C PHE A 2 3.30 14.59 12.24
N ASN A 3 3.61 14.63 10.94
CA ASN A 3 2.75 15.26 9.93
C ASN A 3 1.36 14.59 9.82
N SER A 4 1.29 13.25 9.90
CA SER A 4 0.01 12.53 9.85
C SER A 4 -0.87 12.85 11.06
N VAL A 5 -0.28 12.91 12.26
CA VAL A 5 -0.98 13.33 13.49
C VAL A 5 -1.44 14.79 13.40
N ALA A 6 -0.58 15.68 12.87
CA ALA A 6 -0.93 17.08 12.68
C ALA A 6 -2.10 17.26 11.70
N ILE A 7 -2.12 16.52 10.59
CA ILE A 7 -3.23 16.50 9.64
C ILE A 7 -4.51 16.00 10.31
N THR A 8 -4.43 14.92 11.08
CA THR A 8 -5.59 14.38 11.80
C THR A 8 -6.13 15.37 12.81
N SER A 9 -5.26 15.98 13.62
CA SER A 9 -5.65 17.04 14.54
C SER A 9 -6.33 18.19 13.79
N TRP A 10 -5.75 18.66 12.69
CA TRP A 10 -6.34 19.72 11.86
C TRP A 10 -7.75 19.35 11.34
N VAL A 11 -7.94 18.12 10.83
CA VAL A 11 -9.27 17.65 10.38
C VAL A 11 -10.28 17.67 11.53
N PHE A 12 -9.88 17.23 12.72
CA PHE A 12 -10.75 17.22 13.90
C PHE A 12 -11.16 18.62 14.34
N HIS A 13 -10.23 19.60 14.28
CA HIS A 13 -10.51 20.99 14.63
C HIS A 13 -11.41 21.70 13.60
N GLN A 14 -11.18 21.46 12.31
CA GLN A 14 -11.86 22.21 11.23
C GLN A 14 -13.21 21.61 10.83
N PHE A 15 -13.37 20.29 10.89
CA PHE A 15 -14.56 19.61 10.38
C PHE A 15 -15.27 18.82 11.48
N LYS A 16 -16.60 18.92 11.54
CA LYS A 16 -17.46 18.07 12.40
C LYS A 16 -17.93 16.78 11.71
N ASP A 17 -17.64 16.62 10.42
CA ASP A 17 -17.99 15.44 9.63
C ASP A 17 -17.31 14.18 10.19
N LYS A 18 -18.12 13.21 10.64
CA LYS A 18 -17.65 11.96 11.25
C LYS A 18 -16.83 11.12 10.28
N GLN A 19 -17.20 11.09 9.01
CA GLN A 19 -16.52 10.28 8.00
C GLN A 19 -15.15 10.87 7.64
N LEU A 20 -15.03 12.19 7.52
CA LEU A 20 -13.73 12.85 7.31
C LEU A 20 -12.77 12.59 8.48
N ARG A 21 -13.25 12.72 9.72
CA ARG A 21 -12.48 12.39 10.91
C ARG A 21 -12.03 10.92 10.94
N PHE A 22 -12.93 10.02 10.54
CA PHE A 22 -12.60 8.60 10.48
C PHE A 22 -11.56 8.28 9.39
N ILE A 23 -11.65 8.89 8.21
CA ILE A 23 -10.61 8.79 7.17
C ILE A 23 -9.24 9.24 7.71
N ALA A 24 -9.19 10.35 8.45
CA ALA A 24 -7.95 10.84 9.05
C ALA A 24 -7.33 9.87 10.06
N LEU A 25 -8.16 9.27 10.93
CA LEU A 25 -7.72 8.24 11.86
C LEU A 25 -7.19 7.01 11.13
N LEU A 26 -7.92 6.51 10.12
CA LEU A 26 -7.49 5.35 9.33
C LEU A 26 -6.13 5.58 8.69
N CYS A 27 -5.89 6.77 8.10
CA CYS A 27 -4.59 7.11 7.51
C CYS A 27 -3.46 7.12 8.56
N SER A 28 -3.73 7.65 9.76
CA SER A 28 -2.71 7.72 10.83
C SER A 28 -2.37 6.35 11.40
N VAL A 29 -3.38 5.51 11.63
CA VAL A 29 -3.20 4.15 12.13
C VAL A 29 -2.54 3.27 11.05
N ALA A 30 -2.93 3.43 9.78
CA ALA A 30 -2.27 2.76 8.65
C ALA A 30 -0.77 3.06 8.63
N LEU A 31 -0.39 4.33 8.67
CA LEU A 31 1.03 4.73 8.71
C LEU A 31 1.74 4.16 9.95
N MET A 32 1.05 4.03 11.08
CA MET A 32 1.66 3.51 12.32
C MET A 32 1.99 2.04 12.19
N LEU A 33 1.05 1.25 11.69
CA LEU A 33 1.29 -0.16 11.40
C LEU A 33 2.43 -0.32 10.40
N CYS A 34 2.45 0.49 9.34
CA CYS A 34 3.53 0.44 8.37
C CYS A 34 4.90 0.77 8.98
N ILE A 35 5.01 1.79 9.84
CA ILE A 35 6.29 2.11 10.52
C ILE A 35 6.75 1.00 11.47
N VAL A 36 5.83 0.28 12.12
CA VAL A 36 6.22 -0.88 12.93
C VAL A 36 6.68 -2.02 12.02
N GLY A 37 6.02 -2.24 10.87
CA GLY A 37 6.45 -3.20 9.85
C GLY A 37 7.83 -2.88 9.26
N ASP A 38 8.13 -1.59 9.12
CA ASP A 38 9.41 -1.08 8.65
C ASP A 38 10.57 -1.52 9.53
N VAL A 39 10.38 -1.65 10.85
CA VAL A 39 11.43 -2.14 11.78
C VAL A 39 11.87 -3.56 11.40
N ILE A 40 10.92 -4.42 11.04
CA ILE A 40 11.18 -5.78 10.56
C ILE A 40 11.85 -5.72 9.19
N ASN A 41 11.30 -4.92 8.27
CA ASN A 41 11.79 -4.78 6.90
C ASN A 41 13.25 -4.29 6.86
N PHE A 42 13.62 -3.36 7.75
CA PHE A 42 14.96 -2.81 7.88
C PHE A 42 16.02 -3.85 8.29
N ASN A 43 15.57 -4.94 8.92
CA ASN A 43 16.37 -6.09 9.34
C ASN A 43 17.57 -5.74 10.22
N LEU A 44 17.34 -4.97 11.29
CA LEU A 44 18.40 -4.55 12.22
C LEU A 44 19.13 -5.74 12.86
N SER A 45 18.43 -6.85 13.06
CA SER A 45 18.97 -8.10 13.63
C SER A 45 19.64 -9.02 12.60
N GLN A 46 19.68 -8.62 11.32
CA GLN A 46 20.31 -9.37 10.22
C GLN A 46 19.85 -10.84 10.12
N HIS A 47 18.55 -11.08 10.21
CA HIS A 47 17.98 -12.40 9.98
C HIS A 47 17.98 -12.75 8.47
N TYR A 48 18.26 -14.01 8.15
CA TYR A 48 18.21 -14.59 6.81
C TYR A 48 17.71 -16.02 6.90
N HIS A 49 17.01 -16.52 5.88
CA HIS A 49 16.54 -17.91 5.80
C HIS A 49 15.78 -18.38 7.05
N ARG A 50 14.79 -17.60 7.50
CA ARG A 50 13.97 -17.84 8.69
C ARG A 50 12.98 -19.00 8.52
N TYR A 51 12.43 -19.17 7.32
CA TYR A 51 11.35 -20.10 6.99
C TYR A 51 11.75 -21.11 5.92
N ALA A 52 12.63 -20.74 4.99
CA ALA A 52 13.07 -21.60 3.90
C ALA A 52 14.55 -21.36 3.54
N THR A 53 15.21 -22.38 3.02
CA THR A 53 16.62 -22.31 2.59
C THR A 53 16.80 -21.65 1.22
N LEU A 54 15.75 -21.62 0.39
CA LEU A 54 15.82 -21.07 -0.97
C LEU A 54 15.80 -19.54 -0.98
N ILE A 55 14.89 -18.93 -0.21
CA ILE A 55 14.69 -17.48 -0.20
C ILE A 55 15.48 -16.86 0.95
N LYS A 56 16.50 -16.07 0.61
CA LYS A 56 17.42 -15.46 1.57
C LYS A 56 16.74 -14.45 2.49
N HIS A 57 15.83 -13.65 1.94
CA HIS A 57 15.16 -12.55 2.64
C HIS A 57 13.72 -12.91 3.03
N ASP A 58 13.47 -14.18 3.36
CA ASP A 58 12.14 -14.67 3.74
C ASP A 58 11.58 -14.07 5.04
N TYR A 59 12.43 -13.53 5.92
CA TYR A 59 12.00 -12.74 7.09
C TYR A 59 11.11 -11.55 6.71
N LEU A 60 11.18 -11.06 5.46
CA LEU A 60 10.35 -9.96 4.98
C LEU A 60 8.86 -10.30 5.04
N ILE A 61 8.47 -11.58 5.00
CA ILE A 61 7.06 -11.97 5.13
C ILE A 61 6.50 -11.65 6.52
N ASP A 62 7.35 -11.50 7.54
CA ASP A 62 6.90 -11.09 8.89
C ASP A 62 6.39 -9.64 8.88
N SER A 63 6.97 -8.78 8.05
CA SER A 63 6.53 -7.39 7.92
C SER A 63 5.11 -7.28 7.35
N ILE A 64 4.66 -8.29 6.58
CA ILE A 64 3.30 -8.37 6.03
C ILE A 64 2.25 -8.41 7.15
N LEU A 65 2.57 -8.98 8.32
CA LEU A 65 1.64 -9.03 9.46
C LEU A 65 1.23 -7.62 9.95
N LEU A 66 2.04 -6.61 9.64
CA LEU A 66 1.78 -5.21 9.98
C LEU A 66 1.42 -4.39 8.74
N PHE A 67 2.06 -4.64 7.59
CA PHE A 67 1.73 -3.94 6.37
C PHE A 67 0.34 -4.30 5.82
N ALA A 68 -0.07 -5.57 5.83
CA ALA A 68 -1.38 -5.97 5.32
C ALA A 68 -2.54 -5.26 6.06
N PRO A 69 -2.60 -5.22 7.40
CA PRO A 69 -3.62 -4.43 8.09
C PRO A 69 -3.44 -2.93 7.84
N GLY A 70 -2.21 -2.41 7.79
CA GLY A 70 -1.96 -0.99 7.46
C GLY A 70 -2.54 -0.57 6.11
N TYR A 71 -2.20 -1.31 5.06
CA TYR A 71 -2.71 -1.10 3.71
C TYR A 71 -4.22 -1.36 3.60
N SER A 72 -4.77 -2.29 4.37
CA SER A 72 -6.23 -2.51 4.44
C SER A 72 -6.97 -1.30 5.03
N LEU A 73 -6.42 -0.66 6.07
CA LEU A 73 -6.97 0.58 6.62
C LEU A 73 -6.86 1.74 5.61
N LEU A 74 -5.74 1.83 4.88
CA LEU A 74 -5.58 2.84 3.83
C LEU A 74 -6.56 2.61 2.66
N PHE A 75 -6.77 1.36 2.24
CA PHE A 75 -7.78 0.99 1.27
C PHE A 75 -9.18 1.40 1.74
N LEU A 76 -9.53 1.10 2.99
CA LEU A 76 -10.80 1.52 3.58
C LEU A 76 -10.96 3.05 3.59
N ALA A 77 -9.91 3.80 3.92
CA ALA A 77 -9.92 5.26 3.86
C ALA A 77 -10.21 5.77 2.44
N CYS A 78 -9.61 5.15 1.42
CA CYS A 78 -9.85 5.47 0.02
C CYS A 78 -11.27 5.10 -0.44
N MET A 79 -11.80 3.96 -0.01
CA MET A 79 -13.19 3.54 -0.28
C MET A 79 -14.19 4.52 0.33
N LEU A 80 -13.92 5.01 1.54
CA LEU A 80 -14.72 6.05 2.16
C LEU A 80 -14.62 7.37 1.40
N ALA A 81 -13.43 7.76 0.93
CA ALA A 81 -13.27 8.95 0.09
C ALA A 81 -14.06 8.84 -1.22
N TYR A 82 -13.97 7.70 -1.91
CA TYR A 82 -14.75 7.40 -3.11
C TYR A 82 -16.26 7.52 -2.87
N LYS A 83 -16.75 6.90 -1.79
CA LYS A 83 -18.18 6.91 -1.42
C LYS A 83 -18.73 8.32 -1.18
N ARG A 84 -17.90 9.29 -0.81
CA ARG A 84 -18.34 10.70 -0.64
C ARG A 84 -18.71 11.35 -1.96
N GLN A 85 -18.05 10.96 -3.04
CA GLN A 85 -18.23 11.55 -4.36
C GLN A 85 -19.23 10.76 -5.21
N GLN A 86 -19.29 9.44 -5.04
CA GLN A 86 -20.19 8.62 -5.84
C GLN A 86 -20.70 7.40 -5.05
N ALA A 87 -21.95 7.01 -5.33
CA ALA A 87 -22.49 5.74 -4.84
C ALA A 87 -21.70 4.54 -5.41
N ILE A 88 -21.46 3.55 -4.57
CA ILE A 88 -20.76 2.32 -4.95
C ILE A 88 -21.68 1.46 -5.82
N SER A 89 -21.38 1.40 -7.12
CA SER A 89 -22.08 0.52 -8.06
C SER A 89 -21.56 -0.91 -7.95
N ARG A 90 -22.46 -1.89 -7.99
CA ARG A 90 -22.11 -3.32 -8.03
C ARG A 90 -21.21 -3.63 -9.22
N LEU A 91 -21.53 -3.11 -10.41
CA LEU A 91 -20.74 -3.33 -11.61
C LEU A 91 -19.30 -2.80 -11.45
N LYS A 92 -19.15 -1.55 -10.98
CA LYS A 92 -17.82 -0.95 -10.74
C LYS A 92 -17.02 -1.74 -9.71
N SER A 93 -17.69 -2.21 -8.66
CA SER A 93 -17.06 -3.03 -7.61
C SER A 93 -16.60 -4.38 -8.15
N THR A 94 -17.42 -5.06 -8.96
CA THR A 94 -17.04 -6.31 -9.61
C THR A 94 -15.87 -6.12 -10.57
N CYS A 95 -15.91 -5.09 -11.43
CA CYS A 95 -14.80 -4.76 -12.33
C CYS A 95 -13.51 -4.46 -11.56
N PHE A 96 -13.60 -3.73 -10.45
CA PHE A 96 -12.46 -3.44 -9.59
C PHE A 96 -11.87 -4.71 -8.98
N ILE A 97 -12.70 -5.59 -8.40
CA ILE A 97 -12.23 -6.86 -7.81
C ILE A 97 -11.57 -7.73 -8.87
N VAL A 98 -12.19 -7.87 -10.05
CA VAL A 98 -11.60 -8.64 -11.17
C VAL A 98 -10.25 -8.05 -11.57
N ALA A 99 -10.13 -6.72 -11.70
CA ALA A 99 -8.87 -6.07 -12.04
C ALA A 99 -7.79 -6.32 -10.97
N VAL A 100 -8.15 -6.21 -9.68
CA VAL A 100 -7.23 -6.52 -8.57
C VAL A 100 -6.75 -7.97 -8.66
N LEU A 101 -7.66 -8.93 -8.82
CA LEU A 101 -7.31 -10.35 -8.88
C LEU A 101 -6.42 -10.67 -10.08
N VAL A 102 -6.74 -10.14 -11.26
CA VAL A 102 -5.94 -10.34 -12.48
C VAL A 102 -4.54 -9.76 -12.30
N VAL A 103 -4.43 -8.49 -11.88
CA VAL A 103 -3.12 -7.84 -11.70
C VAL A 103 -2.28 -8.55 -10.64
N SER A 104 -2.89 -8.94 -9.51
CA SER A 104 -2.20 -9.65 -8.43
C SER A 104 -1.73 -11.04 -8.87
N ALA A 105 -2.58 -11.78 -9.59
CA ALA A 105 -2.23 -13.11 -10.10
C ALA A 105 -1.13 -13.03 -11.16
N THR A 106 -1.21 -12.08 -12.09
CA THR A 106 -0.15 -11.86 -13.10
C THR A 106 1.17 -11.45 -12.45
N SER A 107 1.11 -10.59 -11.43
CA SER A 107 2.29 -10.19 -10.67
C SER A 107 2.92 -11.38 -9.95
N LEU A 108 2.14 -12.20 -9.25
CA LEU A 108 2.68 -13.38 -8.56
C LEU A 108 3.22 -14.43 -9.55
N ALA A 109 2.51 -14.66 -10.66
CA ALA A 109 2.91 -15.63 -11.68
C ALA A 109 4.24 -15.25 -12.35
N SER A 110 4.53 -13.95 -12.52
CA SER A 110 5.79 -13.49 -13.11
C SER A 110 7.00 -13.62 -12.16
N MET A 111 6.76 -13.79 -10.87
CA MET A 111 7.79 -13.90 -9.82
C MET A 111 7.86 -15.30 -9.19
N TYR A 112 6.95 -16.20 -9.54
CA TYR A 112 6.86 -17.51 -8.91
C TYR A 112 8.19 -18.26 -9.00
N LEU A 113 8.65 -18.76 -7.86
CA LEU A 113 9.83 -19.57 -7.74
C LEU A 113 9.45 -20.91 -7.15
N ASP A 114 9.77 -21.99 -7.88
CA ASP A 114 9.50 -23.33 -7.38
C ASP A 114 10.36 -23.62 -6.15
N GLY A 115 9.76 -24.27 -5.13
CA GLY A 115 10.42 -24.47 -3.85
C GLY A 115 10.46 -23.25 -2.92
N ALA A 116 9.76 -22.15 -3.22
CA ALA A 116 9.64 -20.99 -2.33
C ALA A 116 9.00 -21.31 -0.97
N GLY A 117 8.29 -22.43 -0.85
CA GLY A 117 7.62 -22.85 0.38
C GLY A 117 6.23 -22.23 0.54
N ILE A 118 5.32 -23.03 1.09
CA ILE A 118 3.90 -22.68 1.25
C ILE A 118 3.71 -21.39 2.07
N PRO A 119 4.39 -21.17 3.22
CA PRO A 119 4.18 -19.96 4.01
C PRO A 119 4.50 -18.67 3.25
N ILE A 120 5.59 -18.67 2.48
CA ILE A 120 6.02 -17.50 1.71
C ILE A 120 5.01 -17.21 0.61
N LEU A 121 4.64 -18.22 -0.19
CA LEU A 121 3.67 -18.07 -1.29
C LEU A 121 2.28 -17.63 -0.79
N ALA A 122 1.80 -18.17 0.32
CA ALA A 122 0.51 -17.80 0.88
C ALA A 122 0.51 -16.34 1.36
N MET A 123 1.55 -15.93 2.08
CA MET A 123 1.66 -14.57 2.62
C MET A 123 1.85 -13.52 1.52
N THR A 124 2.78 -13.75 0.58
CA THR A 124 3.02 -12.81 -0.54
C THR A 124 1.83 -12.79 -1.50
N GLY A 125 1.15 -13.92 -1.71
CA GLY A 125 -0.05 -14.01 -2.54
C GLY A 125 -1.26 -13.28 -1.95
N PHE A 126 -1.54 -13.46 -0.66
CA PHE A 126 -2.59 -12.69 0.03
C PHE A 126 -2.27 -11.19 0.00
N TYR A 127 -1.03 -10.85 0.30
CA TYR A 127 -0.60 -9.47 0.42
C TYR A 127 -0.56 -8.73 -0.91
N SER A 128 -0.22 -9.40 -2.01
CA SER A 128 -0.25 -8.80 -3.35
C SER A 128 -1.65 -8.31 -3.73
N VAL A 129 -2.70 -9.04 -3.33
CA VAL A 129 -4.10 -8.62 -3.50
C VAL A 129 -4.39 -7.34 -2.73
N VAL A 130 -3.99 -7.28 -1.46
CA VAL A 130 -4.21 -6.11 -0.60
C VAL A 130 -3.54 -4.86 -1.19
N VAL A 131 -2.26 -4.97 -1.53
CA VAL A 131 -1.48 -3.83 -2.00
C VAL A 131 -1.89 -3.40 -3.42
N THR A 132 -2.24 -4.36 -4.28
CA THR A 132 -2.79 -4.07 -5.61
C THR A 132 -4.12 -3.33 -5.51
N ALA A 133 -4.99 -3.70 -4.57
CA ALA A 133 -6.22 -2.96 -4.30
C ALA A 133 -5.94 -1.51 -3.90
N VAL A 134 -4.94 -1.27 -3.03
CA VAL A 134 -4.52 0.09 -2.68
C VAL A 134 -4.03 0.86 -3.91
N GLY A 135 -3.13 0.27 -4.70
CA GLY A 135 -2.59 0.91 -5.90
C GLY A 135 -3.67 1.28 -6.92
N LEU A 136 -4.54 0.33 -7.28
CA LEU A 136 -5.64 0.58 -8.23
C LEU A 136 -6.66 1.59 -7.70
N MET A 137 -6.82 1.69 -6.38
CA MET A 137 -7.69 2.70 -5.79
C MET A 137 -7.18 4.13 -6.07
N GLY A 138 -5.88 4.32 -6.29
CA GLY A 138 -5.33 5.59 -6.77
C GLY A 138 -5.93 6.02 -8.12
N LEU A 139 -6.03 5.09 -9.07
CA LEU A 139 -6.66 5.35 -10.38
C LEU A 139 -8.16 5.66 -10.23
N VAL A 140 -8.84 4.89 -9.39
CA VAL A 140 -10.27 5.11 -9.11
C VAL A 140 -10.51 6.50 -8.53
N LEU A 141 -9.68 6.95 -7.59
CA LEU A 141 -9.78 8.29 -7.02
C LEU A 141 -9.56 9.38 -8.08
N VAL A 142 -8.55 9.26 -8.95
CA VAL A 142 -8.34 10.24 -10.03
C VAL A 142 -9.58 10.34 -10.92
N VAL A 143 -10.11 9.21 -11.40
CA VAL A 143 -11.30 9.18 -12.26
C VAL A 143 -12.52 9.78 -11.54
N THR A 144 -12.71 9.46 -10.27
CA THR A 144 -13.86 9.91 -9.48
C THR A 144 -13.85 11.42 -9.26
N TYR A 145 -12.67 12.01 -9.09
CA TYR A 145 -12.51 13.44 -8.83
C TYR A 145 -12.28 14.27 -10.10
N GLY A 146 -12.58 13.75 -11.30
CA GLY A 146 -12.54 14.52 -12.55
C GLY A 146 -11.53 14.04 -13.60
N GLY A 147 -10.89 12.89 -13.40
CA GLY A 147 -9.96 12.29 -14.37
C GLY A 147 -8.76 13.20 -14.64
N PHE A 148 -8.52 13.53 -15.91
CA PHE A 148 -7.46 14.46 -16.31
C PHE A 148 -7.61 15.88 -15.72
N TYR A 149 -8.82 16.25 -15.29
CA TYR A 149 -9.11 17.53 -14.66
C TYR A 149 -9.21 17.45 -13.13
N ALA A 150 -8.82 16.31 -12.53
CA ALA A 150 -8.85 16.15 -11.09
C ALA A 150 -7.96 17.19 -10.38
N PRO A 151 -8.35 17.65 -9.17
CA PRO A 151 -7.50 18.56 -8.40
C PRO A 151 -6.10 17.99 -8.23
N LYS A 152 -5.06 18.79 -8.51
CA LYS A 152 -3.65 18.36 -8.40
C LYS A 152 -3.34 17.61 -7.09
N PRO A 153 -3.85 18.03 -5.91
CA PRO A 153 -3.60 17.28 -4.68
C PRO A 153 -4.18 15.86 -4.68
N ILE A 154 -5.32 15.60 -5.34
CA ILE A 154 -5.87 14.24 -5.52
C ILE A 154 -4.92 13.41 -6.38
N ILE A 155 -4.44 13.97 -7.49
CA ILE A 155 -3.50 13.28 -8.39
C ILE A 155 -2.23 12.89 -7.62
N TRP A 156 -1.69 13.79 -6.80
CA TRP A 156 -0.51 13.51 -5.98
C TRP A 156 -0.73 12.41 -4.95
N VAL A 157 -1.86 12.42 -4.23
CA VAL A 157 -2.22 11.35 -3.29
C VAL A 157 -2.39 10.02 -4.02
N SER A 158 -3.06 10.02 -5.17
CA SER A 158 -3.25 8.84 -6.01
C SER A 158 -1.94 8.27 -6.56
N LEU A 159 -1.00 9.15 -6.95
CA LEU A 159 0.36 8.73 -7.29
C LEU A 159 1.04 8.08 -6.09
N GLY A 160 0.86 8.64 -4.89
CA GLY A 160 1.33 8.02 -3.65
C GLY A 160 0.84 6.59 -3.48
N LEU A 161 -0.44 6.31 -3.72
CA LEU A 161 -1.01 4.96 -3.62
C LEU A 161 -0.38 3.99 -4.64
N LEU A 162 -0.15 4.45 -5.87
CA LEU A 162 0.55 3.68 -6.90
C LEU A 162 2.01 3.41 -6.53
N LEU A 163 2.72 4.41 -5.99
CA LEU A 163 4.10 4.25 -5.53
C LEU A 163 4.20 3.27 -4.35
N ALA A 164 3.18 3.19 -3.50
CA ALA A 164 3.12 2.19 -2.42
C ALA A 164 3.11 0.79 -3.01
N ALA A 165 2.21 0.55 -3.97
CA ALA A 165 2.13 -0.74 -4.66
C ALA A 165 3.40 -1.07 -5.46
N LEU A 166 4.02 -0.07 -6.08
CA LEU A 166 5.30 -0.24 -6.76
C LEU A 166 6.43 -0.60 -5.79
N ALA A 167 6.49 0.02 -4.62
CA ALA A 167 7.49 -0.29 -3.61
C ALA A 167 7.39 -1.77 -3.22
N ASP A 168 6.21 -2.26 -2.87
CA ASP A 168 5.98 -3.66 -2.51
C ASP A 168 6.25 -4.62 -3.69
N ALA A 169 5.90 -4.25 -4.92
CA ALA A 169 6.25 -5.02 -6.12
C ALA A 169 7.77 -5.13 -6.31
N ILE A 170 8.53 -4.07 -6.00
CA ILE A 170 10.00 -4.10 -6.04
C ILE A 170 10.55 -5.06 -4.99
N ILE A 171 9.99 -5.09 -3.78
CA ILE A 171 10.37 -6.06 -2.74
C ILE A 171 10.10 -7.48 -3.25
N GLY A 172 8.91 -7.76 -3.76
CA GLY A 172 8.57 -9.07 -4.32
C GLY A 172 9.54 -9.48 -5.43
N ALA A 173 9.66 -8.66 -6.46
CA ALA A 173 10.34 -9.01 -7.71
C ALA A 173 11.86 -9.10 -7.56
N PHE A 174 12.45 -8.21 -6.76
CA PHE A 174 13.89 -8.06 -6.72
C PHE A 174 14.52 -8.42 -5.38
N TRP A 175 13.76 -8.41 -4.29
CA TRP A 175 14.29 -8.70 -2.95
C TRP A 175 13.94 -10.11 -2.48
N ILE A 176 12.69 -10.56 -2.66
CA ILE A 176 12.23 -11.90 -2.28
C ILE A 176 12.54 -12.91 -3.39
N TYR A 177 11.97 -12.73 -4.59
CA TYR A 177 12.05 -13.73 -5.67
C TYR A 177 13.21 -13.48 -6.64
N GLY A 178 13.78 -12.27 -6.63
CA GLY A 178 14.88 -11.89 -7.51
C GLY A 178 16.12 -12.76 -7.34
N ASN A 179 16.89 -12.92 -8.41
CA ASN A 179 18.13 -13.70 -8.41
C ASN A 179 17.95 -15.11 -7.80
N GLN A 180 16.91 -15.84 -8.22
CA GLN A 180 16.58 -17.19 -7.75
C GLN A 180 16.44 -17.27 -6.21
N GLY A 181 15.78 -16.27 -5.61
CA GLY A 181 15.55 -16.20 -4.16
C GLY A 181 16.68 -15.54 -3.35
N GLN A 182 17.80 -15.19 -3.97
CA GLN A 182 18.92 -14.53 -3.28
C GLN A 182 18.74 -13.02 -3.13
N GLY A 183 17.90 -12.41 -3.97
CA GLY A 183 17.67 -10.97 -4.01
C GLY A 183 18.84 -10.16 -4.60
N PHE A 184 18.54 -8.92 -5.00
CA PHE A 184 19.52 -7.94 -5.51
C PHE A 184 19.85 -6.87 -4.45
N TYR A 185 20.40 -7.34 -3.33
CA TYR A 185 20.71 -6.52 -2.16
C TYR A 185 22.16 -5.99 -2.18
N PRO A 186 22.46 -4.75 -1.71
CA PRO A 186 21.57 -3.77 -1.08
C PRO A 186 20.95 -2.72 -2.02
N GLN A 187 21.30 -2.70 -3.31
CA GLN A 187 20.90 -1.62 -4.22
C GLN A 187 19.38 -1.46 -4.31
N VAL A 188 18.66 -2.58 -4.42
CA VAL A 188 17.19 -2.59 -4.50
C VAL A 188 16.55 -2.06 -3.23
N ARG A 189 17.14 -2.32 -2.06
CA ARG A 189 16.67 -1.75 -0.80
C ARG A 189 16.64 -0.22 -0.87
N TYR A 190 17.71 0.42 -1.33
CA TYR A 190 17.76 1.89 -1.40
C TYR A 190 16.72 2.47 -2.37
N ILE A 191 16.56 1.87 -3.54
CA ILE A 191 15.55 2.26 -4.52
C ILE A 191 14.14 2.10 -3.94
N ASN A 192 13.88 0.97 -3.29
CA ASN A 192 12.61 0.70 -2.63
C ASN A 192 12.30 1.74 -1.54
N TRP A 193 13.25 2.03 -0.64
CA TRP A 193 13.06 3.03 0.42
C TRP A 193 12.74 4.41 -0.14
N PHE A 194 13.39 4.83 -1.23
CA PHE A 194 13.09 6.11 -1.87
C PHE A 194 11.64 6.17 -2.38
N ILE A 195 11.19 5.13 -3.09
CA ILE A 195 9.83 5.03 -3.64
C ILE A 195 8.79 4.95 -2.52
N TYR A 196 9.05 4.11 -1.52
CA TYR A 196 8.18 3.92 -0.37
C TYR A 196 8.03 5.18 0.48
N ILE A 197 9.12 5.87 0.83
CA ILE A 197 9.05 7.12 1.59
C ILE A 197 8.31 8.20 0.78
N SER A 198 8.57 8.28 -0.53
CA SER A 198 7.85 9.20 -1.42
C SER A 198 6.34 8.91 -1.41
N SER A 199 5.95 7.63 -1.47
CA SER A 199 4.57 7.21 -1.30
C SER A 199 3.98 7.69 0.03
N GLN A 200 4.65 7.39 1.16
CA GLN A 200 4.17 7.75 2.49
C GLN A 200 4.00 9.26 2.65
N CYS A 201 4.93 10.06 2.11
CA CYS A 201 4.82 11.52 2.11
C CYS A 201 3.59 12.05 1.36
N LEU A 202 3.08 11.31 0.37
CA LEU A 202 1.92 11.71 -0.41
C LEU A 202 0.61 11.20 0.22
N VAL A 203 0.52 9.91 0.56
CA VAL A 203 -0.74 9.27 1.00
C VAL A 203 -1.23 9.79 2.35
N ILE A 204 -0.34 10.29 3.22
CA ILE A 204 -0.74 10.90 4.51
C ILE A 204 -1.65 12.12 4.33
N HIS A 205 -1.65 12.74 3.15
CA HIS A 205 -2.48 13.90 2.85
C HIS A 205 -3.91 13.55 2.40
N LEU A 206 -4.25 12.27 2.23
CA LEU A 206 -5.57 11.83 1.75
C LEU A 206 -6.72 12.53 2.48
N ALA A 207 -6.74 12.49 3.81
CA ALA A 207 -7.82 13.09 4.60
C ALA A 207 -7.95 14.60 4.37
N LYS A 208 -6.83 15.33 4.30
CA LYS A 208 -6.81 16.77 4.05
C LYS A 208 -7.32 17.08 2.65
N VAL A 209 -6.85 16.34 1.65
CA VAL A 209 -7.23 16.57 0.25
C VAL A 209 -8.71 16.27 0.04
N VAL A 210 -9.22 15.17 0.59
CA VAL A 210 -10.64 14.80 0.50
C VAL A 210 -11.54 15.83 1.20
N ALA A 211 -11.08 16.43 2.30
CA ALA A 211 -11.83 17.47 3.01
C ALA A 211 -11.92 18.79 2.23
N LEU A 212 -10.93 19.07 1.38
CA LEU A 212 -10.85 20.31 0.58
C LEU A 212 -11.36 20.14 -0.85
N ALA A 213 -11.44 18.91 -1.35
CA ALA A 213 -12.01 18.61 -2.66
C ALA A 213 -13.53 18.78 -2.60
N LYS A 214 -14.04 19.73 -3.39
CA LYS A 214 -15.47 19.94 -3.63
C LYS A 214 -15.98 18.86 -4.58
#